data_AF-A0A525J1R8-F1
#
_entry.id   AF-A0A525J1R8-F1
#
_cell.length_a   1.000
_cell.length_b   1.000
_cell.length_c   1.000
_cell.angle_alpha   90.00
_cell.angle_beta   90.00
_cell.angle_gamma   90.00
#
_symmetry.space_group_name_H-M   'P 1'
#
loop_
_entity.id
_entity.type
_entity.pdbx_description
1 polymer ?
#
loop_
_entity_poly.entity_id
_entity_poly.type
_entity_poly.pdbx_seq_one_letter_code
_entity_poly.pdbx_strand_id
1 'polypeptide(L)'
;FNAAVRPGTFDHTILDDCRTEGLTPPKTHWARKIETAPYLAYPVRPGITFTYLGTRVNKQTRMLMKNGKPAANMFAAGEIMAGNVLGKGYAAGIGMTIGSVFGRIAGREAAKNARN
;
A
#
# COMPACT_ATOMS: atom_id res chain seq x y z
N PHE A 1 23.65 5.84 17.78
CA PHE A 1 23.44 5.29 16.43
C PHE A 1 24.75 5.22 15.62
N ASN A 2 25.43 6.32 15.28
CA ASN A 2 26.64 6.29 14.42
C ASN A 2 27.74 5.30 14.88
N ALA A 3 28.02 5.20 16.19
CA ALA A 3 29.00 4.24 16.73
C ALA A 3 28.60 2.75 16.54
N ALA A 4 27.30 2.48 16.42
CA ALA A 4 26.77 1.15 16.19
C ALA A 4 26.80 0.76 14.70
N VAL A 5 26.94 1.71 13.77
CA VAL A 5 26.95 1.42 12.33
C VAL A 5 28.19 0.58 11.97
N ARG A 6 27.95 -0.46 11.17
CA ARG A 6 28.95 -1.30 10.52
C ARG A 6 28.84 -1.05 9.02
N PRO A 7 29.83 -0.39 8.41
CA PRO A 7 29.82 -0.14 6.98
C PRO A 7 29.76 -1.45 6.19
N GLY A 8 29.10 -1.39 5.04
CA GLY A 8 29.07 -2.41 4.01
C GLY A 8 29.09 -1.74 2.63
N THR A 9 28.66 -2.48 1.61
CA THR A 9 28.39 -1.99 0.27
C THR A 9 26.96 -1.47 0.19
N PHE A 10 26.78 -0.16 0.30
CA PHE A 10 25.43 0.42 0.29
C PHE A 10 24.74 0.23 -1.06
N ASP A 11 23.56 -0.37 -1.02
CA ASP A 11 22.63 -0.45 -2.16
C ASP A 11 21.20 -0.31 -1.66
N HIS A 12 20.58 0.83 -1.94
CA HIS A 12 19.21 1.15 -1.52
C HIS A 12 18.12 0.27 -2.17
N THR A 13 18.45 -0.51 -3.20
CA THR A 13 17.47 -1.29 -3.99
C THR A 13 17.35 -2.74 -3.51
N ILE A 14 18.33 -3.22 -2.76
CA ILE A 14 18.38 -4.59 -2.23
C ILE A 14 18.62 -4.57 -0.73
N LEU A 15 18.41 -5.71 -0.08
CA LEU A 15 18.86 -5.94 1.29
C LEU A 15 20.40 -5.95 1.31
N ASP A 16 21.01 -4.79 1.54
CA ASP A 16 22.48 -4.60 1.59
C ASP A 16 23.12 -5.10 2.91
N ASP A 17 24.44 -5.13 2.97
CA ASP A 17 25.20 -5.58 4.15
C ASP A 17 25.50 -4.46 5.17
N CYS A 18 24.94 -3.25 4.97
CA CYS A 18 25.11 -2.11 5.88
C CYS A 18 24.20 -2.26 7.10
N ARG A 19 24.77 -2.48 8.30
CA ARG A 19 23.99 -2.85 9.49
C ARG A 19 24.40 -2.08 10.75
N THR A 20 23.69 -2.30 11.85
CA THR A 20 24.09 -1.86 13.19
C THR A 20 24.32 -3.04 14.12
N GLU A 21 25.34 -2.97 14.97
CA GLU A 21 25.60 -3.92 16.06
C GLU A 21 25.46 -3.23 17.42
N GLY A 22 24.95 -3.96 18.42
CA GLY A 22 24.74 -3.45 19.78
C GLY A 22 23.49 -2.59 19.98
N LEU A 23 22.56 -2.56 19.02
CA LEU A 23 21.24 -1.93 19.16
C LEU A 23 20.11 -2.98 19.21
N THR A 24 19.04 -2.67 19.92
CA THR A 24 17.83 -3.51 20.01
C THR A 24 16.58 -2.69 19.66
N PRO A 25 15.88 -2.98 18.54
CA PRO A 25 16.26 -3.93 17.49
C PRO A 25 17.46 -3.42 16.66
N PRO A 26 18.25 -4.32 16.06
CA PRO A 26 19.29 -3.91 15.13
C PRO A 26 18.65 -3.41 13.82
N LYS A 27 19.21 -2.35 13.25
CA LYS A 27 19.00 -2.00 11.84
C LYS A 27 19.86 -2.92 11.00
N THR A 28 19.26 -3.97 10.43
CA THR A 28 19.98 -5.06 9.76
C THR A 28 20.46 -4.72 8.35
N HIS A 29 19.89 -3.67 7.72
CA HIS A 29 20.20 -3.24 6.35
C HIS A 29 20.08 -1.70 6.24
N TRP A 30 20.74 -1.12 5.24
CA TRP A 30 20.79 0.31 4.90
C TRP A 30 21.25 1.22 6.04
N ALA A 31 22.02 0.71 7.00
CA ALA A 31 22.54 1.52 8.10
C ALA A 31 23.66 2.46 7.60
N ARG A 32 23.37 3.75 7.56
CA ARG A 32 24.33 4.79 7.19
C ARG A 32 24.49 5.77 8.33
N LYS A 33 25.71 6.20 8.60
CA LYS A 33 25.96 7.23 9.60
C LYS A 33 25.32 8.56 9.18
N ILE A 34 24.92 9.34 10.17
CA ILE A 34 24.34 10.68 10.00
C ILE A 34 25.40 11.67 10.49
N GLU A 35 26.20 12.22 9.58
CA GLU A 35 27.43 12.98 9.92
C GLU A 35 27.46 14.40 9.31
N THR A 36 26.57 14.69 8.36
CA THR A 36 26.55 15.97 7.64
C THR A 36 25.33 16.79 8.05
N ALA A 37 25.57 18.01 8.53
CA ALA A 37 24.53 19.00 8.81
C ALA A 37 23.92 19.59 7.51
N PRO A 38 22.70 20.15 7.54
CA PRO A 38 21.83 20.35 8.70
C PRO A 38 21.10 19.08 9.15
N TYR A 39 21.01 18.87 10.45
CA TYR A 39 20.23 17.77 11.02
C TYR A 39 18.75 18.16 11.10
N LEU A 40 17.88 17.25 10.67
CA LEU A 40 16.43 17.46 10.64
C LEU A 40 15.75 16.42 11.54
N ALA A 41 14.70 16.86 12.25
CA ALA A 41 13.85 16.00 13.05
C ALA A 41 12.38 16.27 12.71
N TYR A 42 11.62 15.20 12.47
CA TYR A 42 10.20 15.27 12.15
C TYR A 42 9.43 14.46 13.19
N PRO A 43 8.59 15.09 14.03
CA PRO A 43 7.72 14.34 14.93
C PRO A 43 6.69 13.58 14.10
N VAL A 44 6.60 12.27 14.30
CA VAL A 44 5.63 11.41 13.62
C VAL A 44 4.76 10.71 14.63
N ARG A 45 3.51 10.44 14.25
CA ARG A 45 2.59 9.58 14.99
C ARG A 45 1.96 8.59 14.02
N PRO A 46 1.65 7.36 14.46
CA PRO A 46 0.84 6.45 13.66
C PRO A 46 -0.50 7.10 13.30
N GLY A 47 -0.94 6.90 12.07
CA GLY A 47 -2.25 7.27 11.58
C GLY A 47 -2.90 6.07 10.88
N ILE A 48 -4.22 6.08 10.79
CA ILE A 48 -4.94 5.09 9.98
C ILE A 48 -4.61 5.37 8.52
N THR A 49 -3.95 4.43 7.84
CA THR A 49 -3.61 4.58 6.43
C THR A 49 -4.78 4.23 5.52
N PHE A 50 -5.43 3.08 5.72
CA PHE A 50 -6.59 2.63 4.94
C PHE A 50 -7.38 1.53 5.66
N THR A 51 -8.57 1.22 5.15
CA THR A 51 -9.44 0.15 5.67
C THR A 51 -9.22 -1.16 4.92
N TYR A 52 -9.21 -2.28 5.66
CA TYR A 52 -9.04 -3.61 5.08
C TYR A 52 -10.31 -4.13 4.41
N LEU A 53 -11.46 -3.77 4.98
CA LEU A 53 -12.77 -4.20 4.49
C LEU A 53 -13.36 -3.13 3.58
N GLY A 54 -14.18 -3.59 2.64
CA GLY A 54 -14.88 -2.74 1.68
C GLY A 54 -16.10 -3.45 1.10
N THR A 55 -16.77 -2.78 0.17
CA THR A 55 -17.95 -3.31 -0.52
C THR A 55 -17.55 -4.46 -1.44
N ARG A 56 -18.20 -5.61 -1.30
CA ARG A 56 -17.96 -6.73 -2.20
C ARG A 56 -18.40 -6.38 -3.62
N VAL A 57 -17.54 -6.65 -4.59
CA VAL A 57 -17.85 -6.49 -6.02
C VAL A 57 -17.63 -7.79 -6.79
N ASN A 58 -18.26 -7.93 -7.94
CA ASN A 58 -17.97 -9.02 -8.89
C ASN A 58 -16.85 -8.63 -9.89
N LYS A 59 -16.54 -9.51 -10.85
CA LYS A 59 -15.52 -9.28 -11.89
C LYS A 59 -15.81 -8.07 -12.78
N GLN A 60 -17.06 -7.66 -12.89
CA GLN A 60 -17.51 -6.47 -13.61
C GLN A 60 -17.60 -5.24 -12.71
N THR A 61 -17.06 -5.31 -11.49
CA THR A 61 -17.06 -4.24 -10.47
C THR A 61 -18.44 -3.77 -10.01
N ARG A 62 -19.48 -4.56 -10.28
CA ARG A 62 -20.82 -4.30 -9.73
C ARG A 62 -20.82 -4.64 -8.25
N MET A 63 -21.36 -3.74 -7.44
CA MET A 63 -21.54 -3.99 -6.01
C MET A 63 -22.49 -5.18 -5.82
N LEU A 64 -22.16 -6.08 -4.89
CA LEU A 64 -23.06 -7.16 -4.50
C LEU A 64 -23.99 -6.69 -3.39
N MET A 65 -25.29 -6.80 -3.64
CA MET A 65 -26.33 -6.47 -2.70
C MET A 65 -26.45 -7.53 -1.61
N LYS A 66 -27.21 -7.25 -0.54
CA LYS A 66 -27.41 -8.18 0.59
C LYS A 66 -27.95 -9.55 0.18
N ASN A 67 -28.72 -9.62 -0.91
CA ASN A 67 -29.25 -10.88 -1.47
C ASN A 67 -28.24 -11.62 -2.38
N GLY A 68 -26.98 -11.17 -2.43
CA GLY A 68 -25.92 -11.74 -3.26
C GLY A 68 -26.01 -11.36 -4.76
N LYS A 69 -27.05 -10.66 -5.19
CA LYS A 69 -27.21 -10.24 -6.58
C LYS A 69 -26.39 -8.98 -6.85
N PRO A 70 -25.77 -8.86 -8.04
CA PRO A 70 -25.14 -7.61 -8.46
C PRO A 70 -26.16 -6.48 -8.56
N ALA A 71 -25.74 -5.26 -8.21
CA ALA A 71 -26.53 -4.06 -8.41
C ALA A 71 -26.79 -3.80 -9.90
N ALA A 72 -27.98 -3.30 -10.23
CA ALA A 72 -28.40 -3.01 -11.60
C ALA A 72 -27.59 -1.88 -12.25
N ASN A 73 -27.13 -0.90 -11.47
CA ASN A 73 -26.45 0.29 -11.97
C ASN A 73 -25.37 0.84 -11.03
N MET A 74 -24.99 0.11 -9.96
CA MET A 74 -23.96 0.57 -9.02
C MET A 74 -22.65 -0.19 -9.20
N PHE A 75 -21.57 0.56 -9.37
CA PHE A 75 -20.21 0.05 -9.57
C PHE A 75 -19.29 0.68 -8.52
N ALA A 76 -18.28 -0.07 -8.09
CA ALA A 76 -17.32 0.38 -7.09
C ALA A 76 -15.89 0.00 -7.48
N ALA A 77 -14.96 0.92 -7.23
CA ALA A 77 -13.55 0.76 -7.54
C ALA A 77 -12.70 1.52 -6.53
N GLY A 78 -11.44 1.08 -6.35
CA GLY A 78 -10.53 1.68 -5.38
C GLY A 78 -10.76 1.19 -3.95
N GLU A 79 -10.36 2.00 -2.98
CA GLU A 79 -10.34 1.63 -1.56
C GLU A 79 -11.72 1.26 -0.99
N ILE A 80 -12.80 1.82 -1.55
CA ILE A 80 -14.18 1.51 -1.14
C ILE A 80 -14.52 0.02 -1.25
N MET A 81 -13.92 -0.70 -2.21
CA MET A 81 -14.13 -2.15 -2.38
C MET A 81 -13.08 -2.99 -1.65
N ALA A 82 -11.82 -2.53 -1.62
CA ALA A 82 -10.74 -3.16 -0.86
C ALA A 82 -9.52 -2.23 -0.81
N GLY A 83 -9.15 -1.71 0.36
CA GLY A 83 -7.86 -1.07 0.57
C GLY A 83 -6.69 -2.06 0.62
N ASN A 84 -6.98 -3.33 0.90
CA ASN A 84 -6.00 -4.42 0.91
C ASN A 84 -6.54 -5.71 0.30
N VAL A 85 -6.15 -6.00 -0.94
CA VAL A 85 -6.50 -7.24 -1.64
C VAL A 85 -5.72 -8.46 -1.13
N LEU A 86 -4.59 -8.27 -0.44
CA LEU A 86 -3.68 -9.36 -0.08
C LEU A 86 -4.12 -10.17 1.14
N GLY A 87 -5.16 -9.73 1.86
CA GLY A 87 -5.72 -10.41 3.03
C GLY A 87 -4.84 -10.41 4.29
N LYS A 88 -3.51 -10.31 4.15
CA LYS A 88 -2.53 -10.11 5.23
C LYS A 88 -1.42 -9.17 4.76
N GLY A 89 -1.00 -8.26 5.64
CA GLY A 89 0.06 -7.28 5.33
C GLY A 89 -0.35 -6.25 4.28
N TYR A 90 0.62 -5.48 3.79
CA TYR A 90 0.43 -4.44 2.78
C TYR A 90 1.63 -4.47 1.83
N ALA A 91 1.36 -4.37 0.53
CA ALA A 91 2.39 -4.12 -0.46
C ALA A 91 2.36 -2.63 -0.84
N ALA A 92 3.48 -1.94 -0.64
CA ALA A 92 3.61 -0.53 -1.00
C ALA A 92 3.18 -0.29 -2.46
N GLY A 93 2.35 0.72 -2.68
CA GLY A 93 1.85 1.10 -4.00
C GLY A 93 0.66 0.29 -4.52
N ILE A 94 0.20 -0.77 -3.82
CA ILE A 94 -0.93 -1.60 -4.29
C ILE A 94 -2.23 -0.81 -4.48
N GLY A 95 -2.45 0.23 -3.68
CA GLY A 95 -3.63 1.10 -3.80
C GLY A 95 -3.74 1.76 -5.17
N MET A 96 -2.62 2.16 -5.78
CA MET A 96 -2.60 2.73 -7.13
C MET A 96 -3.01 1.69 -8.18
N THR A 97 -2.53 0.46 -8.04
CA THR A 97 -2.90 -0.66 -8.91
C THR A 97 -4.40 -0.98 -8.79
N ILE A 98 -4.90 -1.07 -7.55
CA ILE A 98 -6.33 -1.33 -7.27
C ILE A 98 -7.19 -0.23 -7.88
N GLY A 99 -6.87 1.05 -7.62
CA GLY A 99 -7.60 2.18 -8.16
C GLY A 99 -7.60 2.21 -9.69
N SER A 100 -6.44 2.01 -10.32
CA SER A 100 -6.31 2.11 -11.77
C SER A 100 -7.00 0.96 -12.52
N VAL A 101 -6.78 -0.28 -12.07
CA VAL A 101 -7.33 -1.47 -12.74
C VAL A 101 -8.84 -1.52 -12.56
N PHE A 102 -9.33 -1.44 -11.32
CA PHE A 102 -10.77 -1.52 -11.06
C PHE A 102 -11.50 -0.27 -11.51
N GLY A 103 -10.88 0.90 -11.45
CA GLY A 103 -11.44 2.14 -11.99
C GLY A 103 -11.69 2.04 -13.50
N ARG A 104 -10.72 1.49 -14.25
CA ARG A 104 -10.89 1.24 -15.69
C ARG A 104 -12.03 0.26 -15.98
N ILE A 105 -12.14 -0.82 -15.20
CA ILE A 105 -13.22 -1.80 -15.39
C ILE A 105 -14.58 -1.17 -15.04
N ALA A 106 -14.69 -0.50 -13.90
CA ALA A 106 -15.93 0.15 -13.46
C ALA A 106 -16.41 1.20 -14.44
N GLY A 107 -15.53 2.07 -14.93
CA GLY A 107 -15.88 3.06 -15.95
C GLY A 107 -16.37 2.41 -17.24
N ARG A 108 -15.69 1.36 -17.71
CA ARG A 108 -16.10 0.63 -18.94
C ARG A 108 -17.46 -0.04 -18.77
N GLU A 109 -17.69 -0.74 -17.66
CA GLU A 109 -18.93 -1.48 -17.43
C GLU A 109 -20.11 -0.56 -17.12
N ALA A 110 -19.88 0.56 -16.42
CA ALA A 110 -20.88 1.60 -16.23
C ALA A 110 -21.29 2.24 -17.57
N ALA A 111 -20.34 2.56 -18.44
CA ALA A 111 -20.62 3.12 -19.76
C ALA A 111 -21.41 2.15 -20.66
N LYS A 112 -21.10 0.85 -20.62
CA LYS A 112 -21.89 -0.18 -21.32
C LYS A 112 -23.32 -0.26 -20.77
N ASN A 113 -23.48 -0.20 -19.45
CA ASN A 113 -24.79 -0.26 -18.80
C ASN A 113 -25.69 0.93 -19.16
N ALA A 114 -25.12 2.10 -19.44
CA ALA A 114 -25.88 3.30 -19.79
C ALA A 114 -26.30 3.38 -21.27
N ARG A 115 -25.73 2.53 -22.14
CA ARG A 115 -26.02 2.50 -23.59
C ARG A 115 -27.12 1.51 -23.98
N ASN A 116 -27.55 0.67 -23.03
CA ASN A 116 -28.66 -0.29 -23.19
C ASN A 116 -29.87 0.21 -22.41
#